data_AF-A0A8F1WI87-F1
#
_entry.id   AF-A0A8F1WI87-F1
#
_cell.length_a   1.000
_cell.length_b   1.000
_cell.length_c   1.000
_cell.angle_alpha   90.00
_cell.angle_beta   90.00
_cell.angle_gamma   90.00
#
_symmetry.space_group_name_H-M   'P 1'
#
loop_
_entity.id
_entity.type
_entity.pdbx_description
1 polymer ?
#
loop_
_entity_poly.entity_id
_entity_poly.type
_entity_poly.pdbx_seq_one_letter_code
_entity_poly.pdbx_strand_id
1 'polypeptide(L)'
;MTIEDSTNRVGTLKEALDNLEKATDTFLTSEKKNQKCWQLMDCPKEEMEICPAVLQNAERRCWLVAGTMSGRNNNLVCVNRAGSCKNCEYYLKCLLS
;
A
#
# COMPACT_ATOMS: atom_id res chain seq x y z
N MET A 1 -3.52 -12.63 49.03
CA MET A 1 -3.74 -12.62 47.57
C MET A 1 -4.40 -13.96 47.24
N THR A 2 -5.68 -13.96 46.85
CA THR A 2 -6.43 -15.19 46.57
C THR A 2 -6.18 -15.65 45.13
N ILE A 3 -6.37 -16.95 44.88
CA ILE A 3 -6.17 -17.56 43.55
C ILE A 3 -7.09 -16.88 42.51
N GLU A 4 -8.31 -16.50 42.89
CA GLU A 4 -9.27 -15.78 42.05
C GLU A 4 -8.75 -14.41 41.55
N ASP A 5 -8.07 -13.66 42.42
CA ASP A 5 -7.49 -12.35 42.08
C ASP A 5 -6.36 -12.49 41.05
N SER A 6 -5.60 -13.58 41.15
CA SER A 6 -4.54 -13.91 40.17
C SER A 6 -5.13 -14.32 38.82
N THR A 7 -6.21 -15.11 38.82
CA THR A 7 -6.91 -15.55 37.59
C THR A 7 -7.56 -14.37 36.85
N ASN A 8 -8.15 -13.42 37.59
CA ASN A 8 -8.75 -12.21 37.01
C ASN A 8 -7.69 -11.31 36.32
N ARG A 9 -6.52 -11.18 36.95
CA ARG A 9 -5.39 -10.43 36.38
C ARG A 9 -4.84 -11.09 35.11
N VAL A 10 -4.81 -12.43 35.05
CA VAL A 10 -4.42 -13.15 33.83
C VAL A 10 -5.46 -12.95 32.72
N GLY A 11 -6.75 -12.95 33.05
CA GLY A 11 -7.82 -12.68 32.09
C GLY A 11 -7.73 -11.28 31.46
N THR A 12 -7.55 -10.26 32.28
CA THR A 12 -7.39 -8.87 31.82
C THR A 12 -6.12 -8.66 30.98
N LEU A 13 -5.01 -9.32 31.32
CA LEU A 13 -3.78 -9.30 30.51
C LEU A 13 -3.98 -9.97 29.15
N LYS A 14 -4.75 -11.05 29.08
CA LYS A 14 -5.07 -11.72 27.82
C LYS A 14 -5.91 -10.82 26.91
N GLU A 15 -6.95 -10.19 27.45
CA GLU A 15 -7.77 -9.24 26.67
C GLU A 15 -6.95 -8.05 26.14
N ALA A 16 -6.04 -7.53 26.97
CA ALA A 16 -5.14 -6.46 26.54
C ALA A 16 -4.22 -6.91 25.39
N LEU A 17 -3.71 -8.14 25.43
CA LEU A 17 -2.89 -8.71 24.37
C LEU A 17 -3.69 -8.89 23.07
N ASP A 18 -4.89 -9.48 23.16
CA ASP A 18 -5.76 -9.71 22.00
C ASP A 18 -6.16 -8.37 21.33
N ASN A 19 -6.36 -7.31 22.13
CA ASN A 19 -6.65 -5.98 21.61
C ASN A 19 -5.43 -5.33 20.94
N LEU A 20 -4.23 -5.54 21.47
CA LEU A 20 -2.98 -5.07 20.86
C LEU A 20 -2.72 -5.76 19.51
N GLU A 21 -2.98 -7.06 19.43
CA GLU A 21 -2.87 -7.84 18.19
C GLU A 21 -3.82 -7.28 17.12
N LYS A 22 -5.11 -7.09 17.46
CA LYS A 22 -6.09 -6.49 16.56
C LYS A 22 -5.72 -5.07 16.11
N ALA A 23 -5.19 -4.25 17.02
CA ALA A 23 -4.75 -2.89 16.68
C ALA A 23 -3.56 -2.92 15.71
N THR A 24 -2.64 -3.86 15.90
CA THR A 24 -1.48 -4.09 15.03
C THR A 24 -1.92 -4.51 13.63
N ASP A 25 -2.84 -5.47 13.52
CA ASP A 25 -3.39 -5.92 12.23
C ASP A 25 -4.15 -4.80 11.50
N THR A 26 -4.91 -4.01 12.24
CA THR A 26 -5.62 -2.84 11.69
C THR A 26 -4.62 -1.82 11.13
N PHE A 27 -3.55 -1.54 11.86
CA PHE A 27 -2.50 -0.63 11.44
C PHE A 27 -1.78 -1.13 10.17
N LEU A 28 -1.33 -2.39 10.17
CA LEU A 28 -0.67 -3.01 9.02
C LEU A 28 -1.56 -3.03 7.76
N THR A 29 -2.87 -3.25 7.95
CA THR A 29 -3.85 -3.22 6.86
C THR A 29 -4.06 -1.80 6.32
N SER A 30 -4.06 -0.79 7.19
CA SER A 30 -4.19 0.62 6.79
C SER A 30 -2.99 1.10 5.99
N GLU A 31 -1.77 0.70 6.37
CA GLU A 31 -0.54 1.01 5.63
C GLU A 31 -0.54 0.37 4.24
N LYS A 32 -0.98 -0.89 4.13
CA LYS A 32 -1.13 -1.58 2.83
C LYS A 32 -2.12 -0.86 1.90
N LYS A 33 -3.24 -0.36 2.43
CA LYS A 33 -4.21 0.43 1.64
C LYS A 33 -3.64 1.79 1.22
N ASN A 34 -2.58 2.25 1.88
CA ASN A 34 -2.04 3.58 1.66
C ASN A 34 -0.82 3.64 0.73
N GLN A 35 -0.31 2.49 0.26
CA GLN A 35 0.88 2.44 -0.59
C GLN A 35 0.66 3.14 -1.94
N LYS A 36 1.63 3.96 -2.35
CA LYS A 36 1.69 4.63 -3.65
C LYS A 36 2.27 3.69 -4.72
N CYS A 37 2.01 3.98 -5.99
CA CYS A 37 2.41 3.09 -7.08
C CYS A 37 3.92 2.78 -7.12
N TRP A 38 4.78 3.78 -6.93
CA TRP A 38 6.24 3.56 -6.92
C TRP A 38 6.75 2.79 -5.71
N GLN A 39 6.05 2.82 -4.57
CA GLN A 39 6.46 2.05 -3.40
C GLN A 39 6.23 0.56 -3.63
N LEU A 40 5.16 0.21 -4.35
CA LEU A 40 4.88 -1.18 -4.71
C LEU A 40 5.75 -1.64 -5.89
N MET A 41 5.94 -0.78 -6.89
CA MET A 41 6.67 -1.11 -8.11
C MET A 41 8.19 -0.95 -7.97
N ASP A 42 8.66 -0.53 -6.79
CA ASP A 42 10.08 -0.29 -6.46
C ASP A 42 10.77 0.61 -7.49
N CYS A 43 10.16 1.77 -7.77
CA CYS A 43 10.69 2.70 -8.78
C CYS A 43 11.84 3.52 -8.19
N PRO A 44 12.96 3.71 -8.94
CA PRO A 44 14.04 4.59 -8.52
C PRO A 44 13.58 6.05 -8.43
N LYS A 45 14.22 6.83 -7.55
CA LYS A 45 13.80 8.20 -7.23
C LYS A 45 13.85 9.12 -8.44
N GLU A 46 14.86 8.95 -9.28
CA GLU A 46 15.07 9.74 -10.49
C GLU A 46 13.91 9.58 -11.48
N GLU A 47 13.31 8.39 -11.54
CA GLU A 47 12.13 8.10 -12.37
C GLU A 47 10.84 8.61 -11.73
N MET A 48 10.78 8.65 -10.40
CA MET A 48 9.65 9.20 -9.66
C MET A 48 9.52 10.71 -9.90
N GLU A 49 10.62 11.47 -9.87
CA GLU A 49 10.59 12.93 -9.99
C GLU A 49 10.05 13.42 -11.34
N ILE A 50 10.19 12.62 -12.40
CA ILE A 50 9.70 12.94 -13.75
C ILE A 50 8.35 12.28 -14.07
N CYS A 51 7.79 11.47 -13.16
CA CYS A 51 6.56 10.75 -13.41
C CYS A 51 5.35 11.70 -13.39
N PRO A 52 4.51 11.74 -14.44
CA PRO A 52 3.33 12.61 -14.47
C PRO A 52 2.34 12.33 -13.33
N ALA A 53 2.28 11.07 -12.85
CA ALA A 53 1.43 10.71 -11.72
C ALA A 53 1.91 11.39 -10.42
N VAL A 54 3.23 11.41 -10.20
CA VAL A 54 3.87 12.04 -9.03
C VAL A 54 3.66 13.55 -9.07
N LEU A 55 3.98 14.17 -10.20
CA LEU A 55 3.86 15.62 -10.39
C LEU A 55 2.43 16.13 -10.21
N GLN A 56 1.43 15.28 -10.49
CA GLN A 56 0.02 15.62 -10.40
C GLN A 56 -0.67 15.07 -9.14
N ASN A 57 0.07 14.52 -8.17
CA ASN A 57 -0.47 13.90 -6.95
C ASN A 57 -1.57 12.86 -7.24
N ALA A 58 -1.41 12.12 -8.33
CA ALA A 58 -2.37 11.15 -8.84
C ALA A 58 -1.83 9.72 -8.72
N GLU A 59 -1.06 9.46 -7.67
CA GLU A 59 -0.13 8.33 -7.66
C GLU A 59 -0.86 7.03 -7.34
N ARG A 60 -1.98 7.17 -6.63
CA ARG A 60 -2.98 6.12 -6.41
C ARG A 60 -3.95 5.92 -7.55
N ARG A 61 -3.95 6.82 -8.53
CA ARG A 61 -4.87 6.79 -9.68
C ARG A 61 -4.08 7.06 -10.95
N CYS A 62 -2.87 6.51 -11.03
CA CYS A 62 -1.93 6.84 -12.10
C CYS A 62 -2.56 6.56 -13.47
N TRP A 63 -3.42 5.55 -13.57
CA TRP A 63 -4.18 5.21 -14.79
C TRP A 63 -5.14 6.30 -15.31
N LEU A 64 -5.42 7.36 -14.54
CA LEU A 64 -6.24 8.50 -14.97
C LEU A 64 -5.41 9.63 -15.60
N VAL A 65 -4.08 9.60 -15.45
CA VAL A 65 -3.20 10.68 -15.91
C VAL A 65 -2.60 10.31 -17.27
N ALA A 66 -2.67 11.22 -18.23
CA ALA A 66 -2.03 11.00 -19.53
C ALA A 66 -0.50 10.93 -19.37
N GLY A 67 0.14 10.01 -20.10
CA GLY A 67 1.60 9.84 -20.06
C GLY A 67 2.12 8.98 -18.89
N THR A 68 1.27 8.55 -17.96
CA THR A 68 1.63 7.54 -16.96
C THR A 68 1.53 6.12 -17.52
N MET A 69 0.69 5.93 -18.55
CA MET A 69 0.65 4.75 -19.42
C MET A 69 -0.26 4.96 -20.65
N SER A 70 0.33 5.11 -21.85
CA SER A 70 -0.12 4.62 -23.17
C SER A 70 0.61 5.35 -24.30
N GLY A 71 1.70 4.74 -24.81
CA GLY A 71 1.92 4.69 -26.25
C GLY A 71 2.67 5.81 -26.97
N ARG A 72 3.50 6.64 -26.32
CA ARG A 72 4.52 7.43 -27.04
C ARG A 72 5.62 7.93 -26.10
N ASN A 73 6.83 7.39 -26.29
CA ASN A 73 8.10 7.76 -25.67
C ASN A 73 8.18 7.62 -24.14
N ASN A 74 8.65 6.47 -23.65
CA ASN A 74 8.64 6.15 -22.22
C ASN A 74 9.87 5.33 -21.82
N ASN A 75 11.00 6.02 -21.66
CA ASN A 75 12.25 5.51 -21.05
C ASN A 75 12.13 5.31 -19.52
N LEU A 76 10.91 5.14 -19.00
CA LEU A 76 10.65 4.87 -17.58
C LEU A 76 10.53 3.35 -17.40
N VAL A 77 11.39 2.77 -16.56
CA VAL A 77 11.48 1.33 -16.27
C VAL A 77 10.13 0.77 -15.79
N CYS A 78 9.34 1.62 -15.14
CA CYS A 78 7.99 1.33 -14.64
C CYS A 78 6.98 0.95 -15.75
N VAL A 79 7.15 1.49 -16.96
CA VAL A 79 6.14 1.40 -18.03
C VAL A 79 6.42 0.23 -18.99
N ASN A 80 7.69 -0.18 -19.10
CA ASN A 80 8.12 -1.20 -20.07
C ASN A 80 7.73 -2.65 -19.72
N ARG A 81 7.22 -2.93 -18.51
CA ARG A 81 6.91 -4.31 -18.07
C ARG A 81 5.46 -4.76 -18.30
N ALA A 82 4.47 -3.87 -18.40
CA ALA A 82 3.04 -4.25 -18.33
C ALA A 82 2.22 -4.04 -19.63
N GLY A 83 2.64 -3.16 -20.53
CA GLY A 83 1.95 -2.86 -21.80
C GLY A 83 0.58 -2.16 -21.69
N SER A 84 -0.20 -2.40 -20.63
CA SER A 84 -1.51 -1.77 -20.35
C SER A 84 -1.74 -1.64 -18.84
N CYS A 85 -2.40 -0.56 -18.39
CA CYS A 85 -2.72 -0.35 -16.97
C CYS A 85 -3.49 -1.54 -16.38
N LYS A 86 -4.30 -2.21 -17.20
CA LYS A 86 -5.05 -3.41 -16.79
C LYS A 86 -4.16 -4.59 -16.39
N ASN A 87 -2.91 -4.60 -16.81
CA ASN A 87 -1.91 -5.61 -16.48
C ASN A 87 -0.92 -5.13 -15.40
N CYS A 88 -1.08 -3.90 -14.90
CA CYS A 88 -0.21 -3.36 -13.85
C CYS A 88 -0.61 -3.96 -12.50
N GLU A 89 0.37 -4.51 -11.76
CA GLU A 89 0.13 -5.11 -10.45
C GLU A 89 -0.50 -4.11 -9.47
N TYR A 90 -0.04 -2.85 -9.51
CA TYR A 90 -0.62 -1.79 -8.68
C TYR A 90 -2.09 -1.52 -9.02
N TYR A 91 -2.42 -1.45 -10.31
CA TYR A 91 -3.80 -1.24 -10.76
C TYR A 91 -4.70 -2.39 -10.30
N LEU A 92 -4.26 -3.64 -10.45
CA LEU A 92 -5.02 -4.82 -10.04
C LEU A 92 -5.25 -4.85 -8.52
N LYS A 93 -4.25 -4.47 -7.72
CA LYS A 93 -4.38 -4.38 -6.25
C LYS A 93 -5.31 -3.24 -5.84
N CYS A 94 -5.22 -2.07 -6.46
CA CYS A 94 -6.08 -0.92 -6.15
C CYS A 94 -7.53 -1.07 -6.62
N LEU A 95 -7.83 -1.90 -7.62
CA LEU A 95 -9.20 -2.14 -8.08
C LEU A 95 -9.97 -3.13 -7.20
N LEU A 96 -9.25 -3.94 -6.42
CA LEU A 96 -9.79 -4.97 -5.55
C LEU A 96 -9.78 -4.56 -4.06
N SER A 97 -9.34 -3.34 -3.73
CA SER A 97 -9.26 -2.81 -2.35
C SER A 97 -10.23 -1.66 -2.09
#